data_AF-A0A6J5V480-F1
#
_entry.id   AF-A0A6J5V480-F1
#
_cell.length_a   1.000
_cell.length_b   1.000
_cell.length_c   1.000
_cell.angle_alpha   90.00
_cell.angle_beta   90.00
_cell.angle_gamma   90.00
#
_symmetry.space_group_name_H-M   'P 1'
#
loop_
_entity.id
_entity.type
_entity.pdbx_description
1 polymer ?
#
loop_
_entity_poly.entity_id
_entity_poly.type
_entity_poly.pdbx_seq_one_letter_code
_entity_poly.pdbx_strand_id
1 'polypeptide(L)'
;MLYSIPQSNSQLTWPNFKYPSDDFDRIWDAVEVGNGLVKVTTDAQTIDTSVPDEPPVAAFQYGITTSKTSEAILLVTDLPPVEVPIYIIMYFSEVNELDSTQTRSFEIYINGKSHFDPIVPVYGSVVEMSITNISASSNTSFSLVATSDSTLPPLINAMEVYYVSGPITDGTESKDGW
;
A
#
# COMPACT_ATOMS: atom_id res chain seq x y z
N MET A 1 -5.53 5.06 1.67
CA MET A 1 -4.53 3.99 1.83
C MET A 1 -5.03 3.11 2.94
N LEU A 2 -5.21 1.84 2.62
CA LEU A 2 -5.55 0.82 3.60
C LEU A 2 -4.25 0.09 3.99
N TYR A 3 -4.05 -0.14 5.29
CA TYR A 3 -2.87 -0.79 5.89
C TYR A 3 -3.30 -2.06 6.62
N SER A 4 -2.56 -3.15 6.49
CA SER A 4 -2.79 -4.40 7.22
C SER A 4 -1.59 -4.68 8.13
N ILE A 5 -1.82 -4.72 9.45
CA ILE A 5 -0.85 -5.19 10.45
C ILE A 5 -1.42 -6.46 11.11
N PRO A 6 -0.64 -7.54 11.26
CA PRO A 6 -0.99 -8.65 12.14
C PRO A 6 -1.21 -8.11 13.57
N GLN A 7 -2.40 -8.31 14.12
CA GLN A 7 -2.86 -7.59 15.32
C GLN A 7 -1.90 -7.64 16.52
N SER A 8 -1.53 -6.45 17.04
CA SER A 8 -1.40 -6.26 18.49
C SER A 8 -1.94 -4.89 18.91
N ASN A 9 -3.13 -4.89 19.53
CA ASN A 9 -3.72 -3.84 20.37
C ASN A 9 -3.49 -2.36 20.01
N SER A 10 -4.49 -1.71 19.44
CA SER A 10 -5.00 -0.43 20.01
C SER A 10 -6.39 -0.06 19.48
N GLN A 11 -7.13 0.61 20.35
CA GLN A 11 -8.54 0.99 20.22
C GLN A 11 -8.67 2.35 19.53
N LEU A 12 -9.11 2.42 18.27
CA LEU A 12 -9.59 3.66 17.64
C LEU A 12 -10.75 3.37 16.66
N THR A 13 -11.72 4.28 16.63
CA THR A 13 -13.05 4.11 16.04
C THR A 13 -13.18 4.80 14.68
N TRP A 14 -13.08 4.05 13.58
CA TRP A 14 -13.52 4.39 12.22
C TRP A 14 -13.96 3.09 11.48
N PRO A 15 -14.70 3.12 10.36
CA PRO A 15 -15.34 1.91 9.85
C PRO A 15 -14.29 0.98 9.25
N ASN A 16 -13.86 0.00 10.04
CA ASN A 16 -13.04 -1.12 9.59
C ASN A 16 -13.77 -1.83 8.46
N PHE A 17 -13.14 -1.93 7.28
CA PHE A 17 -13.60 -2.86 6.27
C PHE A 17 -13.26 -4.27 6.75
N LYS A 18 -14.29 -5.04 7.05
CA LYS A 18 -14.23 -6.46 7.38
C LYS A 18 -15.19 -7.20 6.48
N TYR A 19 -15.21 -8.53 6.56
CA TYR A 19 -16.28 -9.35 6.00
C TYR A 19 -17.66 -8.64 6.08
N PRO A 20 -18.39 -8.47 4.97
CA PRO A 20 -18.32 -9.21 3.70
C PRO A 20 -17.49 -8.55 2.58
N SER A 21 -16.66 -7.54 2.85
CA SER A 21 -15.95 -6.82 1.78
C SER A 21 -14.60 -7.43 1.37
N ASP A 22 -14.04 -8.34 2.16
CA ASP A 22 -12.79 -9.08 1.89
C ASP A 22 -12.98 -10.55 2.26
N ASP A 23 -12.76 -11.45 1.29
CA ASP A 23 -12.97 -12.89 1.46
C ASP A 23 -11.90 -13.53 2.36
N PHE A 24 -10.78 -12.84 2.59
CA PHE A 24 -9.68 -13.28 3.44
C PHE A 24 -9.70 -12.67 4.86
N ASP A 25 -10.74 -11.90 5.19
CA ASP A 25 -10.93 -11.24 6.50
C ASP A 25 -9.72 -10.40 6.96
N ARG A 26 -8.94 -9.83 6.02
CA ARG A 26 -7.82 -8.93 6.35
C ARG A 26 -8.41 -7.61 6.86
N ILE A 27 -7.71 -7.01 7.83
CA ILE A 27 -8.07 -5.69 8.35
C ILE A 27 -7.32 -4.65 7.56
N TRP A 28 -8.07 -3.66 7.11
CA TRP A 28 -7.60 -2.59 6.25
C TRP A 28 -7.84 -1.25 6.94
N ASP A 29 -6.77 -0.68 7.49
CA ASP A 29 -6.82 0.56 8.26
C ASP A 29 -6.60 1.78 7.37
N ALA A 30 -7.51 2.75 7.43
CA ALA A 30 -7.36 4.00 6.69
C ALA A 30 -6.23 4.85 7.29
N VAL A 31 -5.24 5.19 6.47
CA VAL A 31 -4.16 6.13 6.85
C VAL A 31 -4.68 7.56 6.83
N GLU A 32 -4.45 8.31 7.92
CA GLU A 32 -4.71 9.75 7.97
C GLU A 32 -3.85 10.49 6.94
N VAL A 33 -4.47 11.39 6.18
CA VAL A 33 -3.78 12.18 5.16
C VAL A 33 -2.92 13.24 5.87
N GLY A 34 -1.63 12.95 6.04
CA GLY A 34 -0.66 13.89 6.59
C GLY A 34 -0.41 15.10 5.68
N ASN A 35 0.39 16.06 6.17
CA ASN A 35 0.74 17.26 5.40
C ASN A 35 1.38 16.91 4.05
N GLY A 36 0.85 17.49 2.96
CA GLY A 36 1.35 17.32 1.59
C GLY A 36 0.72 16.18 0.80
N LEU A 37 -0.01 15.29 1.47
CA LEU A 37 -0.80 14.23 0.81
C LEU A 37 -2.22 14.73 0.51
N VAL A 38 -2.82 14.17 -0.53
CA VAL A 38 -4.17 14.49 -0.99
C VAL A 38 -4.90 13.17 -1.22
N LYS A 39 -6.12 13.07 -0.68
CA LYS A 39 -7.03 11.96 -0.97
C LYS A 39 -7.78 12.24 -2.26
N VAL A 40 -7.76 11.28 -3.17
CA VAL A 40 -8.54 11.28 -4.42
C VAL A 40 -9.54 10.12 -4.40
N THR A 41 -10.66 10.30 -5.11
CA THR A 41 -11.74 9.30 -5.21
C THR A 41 -11.82 8.85 -6.65
N THR A 42 -11.97 7.53 -6.86
CA THR A 42 -12.12 6.98 -8.21
C THR A 42 -13.48 7.33 -8.81
N ASP A 43 -13.52 7.58 -10.12
CA ASP A 43 -14.76 7.64 -10.91
C ASP A 43 -15.06 6.34 -11.68
N ALA A 44 -14.20 5.32 -11.54
CA ALA A 44 -14.41 3.99 -12.10
C ALA A 44 -15.67 3.35 -11.50
N GLN A 45 -16.58 2.89 -12.37
CA GLN A 45 -17.77 2.15 -11.95
C GLN A 45 -17.44 0.74 -11.45
N THR A 46 -16.43 0.12 -12.05
CA THR A 46 -15.95 -1.22 -11.75
C THR A 46 -14.43 -1.24 -11.79
N ILE A 47 -13.82 -1.99 -10.88
CA ILE A 47 -12.36 -2.17 -10.83
C ILE A 47 -12.08 -3.67 -10.82
N ASP A 48 -11.38 -4.15 -11.82
CA ASP A 48 -10.90 -5.54 -11.88
C ASP A 48 -9.78 -5.73 -10.87
N THR A 49 -10.06 -6.53 -9.84
CA THR A 49 -9.16 -6.87 -8.72
C THR A 49 -8.59 -8.28 -8.84
N SER A 50 -8.67 -8.89 -10.03
CA SER A 50 -8.16 -10.23 -10.34
C SER A 50 -6.61 -10.27 -10.44
N VAL A 51 -5.94 -9.72 -9.44
CA VAL A 51 -4.49 -9.78 -9.23
C VAL A 51 -4.16 -10.86 -8.19
N PRO A 52 -2.91 -11.38 -8.13
CA PRO A 52 -2.57 -12.54 -7.31
C PRO A 52 -2.99 -12.48 -5.83
N ASP A 53 -2.93 -11.32 -5.18
CA ASP A 53 -3.30 -11.18 -3.76
C ASP A 53 -4.81 -10.91 -3.53
N GLU A 54 -5.59 -10.76 -4.62
CA GLU A 54 -7.05 -10.56 -4.61
C GLU A 54 -7.50 -9.51 -3.56
N PRO A 55 -7.00 -8.27 -3.62
CA PRO A 55 -7.35 -7.22 -2.67
C PRO A 55 -8.83 -6.82 -2.82
N PRO A 56 -9.52 -6.43 -1.73
CA PRO A 56 -10.93 -6.08 -1.80
C PRO A 56 -11.16 -4.84 -2.66
N VAL A 57 -12.21 -4.84 -3.49
CA VAL A 57 -12.58 -3.70 -4.36
C VAL A 57 -12.71 -2.39 -3.58
N ALA A 58 -13.12 -2.45 -2.31
CA ALA A 58 -13.21 -1.29 -1.42
C ALA A 58 -11.87 -0.54 -1.25
N ALA A 59 -10.73 -1.22 -1.39
CA ALA A 59 -9.39 -0.63 -1.34
C ALA A 59 -9.12 0.40 -2.44
N PHE A 60 -9.85 0.32 -3.54
CA PHE A 60 -9.64 1.14 -4.73
C PHE A 60 -10.65 2.28 -4.89
N GLN A 61 -11.61 2.41 -3.97
CA GLN A 61 -12.52 3.57 -3.95
C GLN A 61 -11.77 4.90 -3.79
N TYR A 62 -10.61 4.85 -3.13
CA TYR A 62 -9.78 6.01 -2.88
C TYR A 62 -8.32 5.73 -3.23
N GLY A 63 -7.60 6.81 -3.51
CA GLY A 63 -6.14 6.83 -3.62
C GLY A 63 -5.55 7.97 -2.81
N ILE A 64 -4.25 7.87 -2.56
CA ILE A 64 -3.43 8.94 -1.99
C ILE A 64 -2.45 9.39 -3.06
N THR A 65 -2.34 10.70 -3.22
CA THR A 65 -1.44 11.37 -4.14
C THR A 65 -0.79 12.59 -3.45
N THR A 66 0.14 13.26 -4.12
CA THR A 66 0.64 14.58 -3.72
C THR A 66 -0.04 15.70 -4.50
N SER A 67 0.19 16.96 -4.11
CA SER A 67 -0.39 18.12 -4.81
C SER A 67 0.32 18.46 -6.11
N LYS A 68 1.57 18.01 -6.27
CA LYS A 68 2.40 18.30 -7.45
C LYS A 68 3.16 17.07 -7.89
N THR A 69 3.35 16.96 -9.20
CA THR A 69 4.13 15.86 -9.80
C THR A 69 5.59 15.81 -9.34
N SER A 70 6.16 16.93 -8.92
CA SER A 70 7.51 16.99 -8.35
C SER A 70 7.63 16.47 -6.91
N GLU A 71 6.51 16.17 -6.24
CA GLU A 71 6.47 15.73 -4.85
C GLU A 71 6.32 14.21 -4.78
N ALA A 72 7.19 13.56 -3.99
CA ALA A 72 7.16 12.13 -3.74
C ALA A 72 6.17 11.76 -2.62
N ILE A 73 5.61 10.56 -2.68
CA ILE A 73 4.89 9.96 -1.54
C ILE A 73 5.91 9.21 -0.70
N LEU A 74 6.07 9.59 0.57
CA LEU A 74 6.81 8.79 1.54
C LEU A 74 5.88 7.73 2.13
N LEU A 75 6.26 6.45 2.04
CA LEU A 75 5.49 5.33 2.54
C LEU A 75 5.87 5.05 4.00
N VAL A 76 4.86 4.94 4.85
CA VAL A 76 5.02 4.58 6.27
C VAL A 76 4.87 3.06 6.40
N THR A 77 5.82 2.40 7.05
CA THR A 77 5.92 0.93 7.09
C THR A 77 5.99 0.34 8.50
N ASP A 78 6.06 1.17 9.55
CA ASP A 78 6.11 0.75 10.97
C ASP A 78 7.09 -0.40 11.26
N LEU A 79 8.19 -0.48 10.50
CA LEU A 79 9.21 -1.51 10.65
C LEU A 79 9.99 -1.34 11.96
N PRO A 80 10.52 -2.44 12.55
CA PRO A 80 11.32 -2.36 13.75
C PRO A 80 12.67 -1.64 13.49
N PRO A 81 13.35 -1.14 14.53
CA PRO A 81 14.65 -0.48 14.38
C PRO A 81 15.79 -1.42 13.96
N VAL A 82 15.58 -2.73 14.02
CA VAL A 82 16.52 -3.76 13.57
C VAL A 82 16.14 -4.20 12.16
N GLU A 83 17.13 -4.50 11.32
CA GLU A 83 16.88 -5.05 9.99
C GLU A 83 16.18 -6.41 10.09
N VAL A 84 15.02 -6.51 9.45
CA VAL A 84 14.21 -7.72 9.34
C VAL A 84 13.90 -7.98 7.86
N PRO A 85 13.79 -9.25 7.43
CA PRO A 85 13.26 -9.57 6.10
C PRO A 85 11.84 -9.01 5.98
N ILE A 86 11.59 -8.30 4.88
CA ILE A 86 10.29 -7.70 4.60
C ILE A 86 9.65 -8.30 3.35
N TYR A 87 8.33 -8.22 3.31
CA TYR A 87 7.51 -8.43 2.14
C TYR A 87 6.43 -7.34 2.11
N ILE A 88 6.48 -6.47 1.10
CA ILE A 88 5.52 -5.36 0.94
C ILE A 88 4.77 -5.58 -0.35
N ILE A 89 3.45 -5.46 -0.31
CA ILE A 89 2.60 -5.44 -1.51
C ILE A 89 1.95 -4.06 -1.63
N MET A 90 1.95 -3.50 -2.83
CA MET A 90 1.34 -2.21 -3.14
C MET A 90 0.39 -2.36 -4.31
N TYR A 91 -0.74 -1.66 -4.21
CA TYR A 91 -1.81 -1.75 -5.18
C TYR A 91 -2.14 -0.39 -5.78
N PHE A 92 -2.24 -0.37 -7.11
CA PHE A 92 -2.42 0.84 -7.90
C PHE A 92 -3.55 0.66 -8.92
N SER A 93 -4.54 1.56 -8.88
CA SER A 93 -5.56 1.73 -9.91
C SER A 93 -5.65 3.22 -10.19
N GLU A 94 -5.64 3.61 -11.46
CA GLU A 94 -5.88 5.00 -11.81
C GLU A 94 -7.31 5.40 -11.38
N VAL A 95 -7.46 6.61 -10.87
CA VAL A 95 -8.71 7.11 -10.28
C VAL A 95 -9.60 7.84 -11.28
N ASN A 96 -9.04 8.25 -12.43
CA ASN A 96 -9.77 8.92 -13.50
C ASN A 96 -9.28 8.42 -14.86
N GLU A 97 -10.17 8.32 -15.84
CA GLU A 97 -9.75 8.10 -17.21
C GLU A 97 -8.91 9.31 -17.69
N LEU A 98 -7.68 9.06 -18.13
CA LEU A 98 -6.73 10.12 -18.48
C LEU A 98 -6.90 10.58 -19.91
N ASP A 99 -6.88 11.91 -20.10
CA ASP A 99 -6.85 12.51 -21.42
C ASP A 99 -5.51 12.23 -22.13
N SER A 100 -5.44 12.39 -23.45
CA SER A 100 -4.21 12.14 -24.23
C SER A 100 -3.02 13.03 -23.86
N THR A 101 -3.25 14.10 -23.09
CA THR A 101 -2.20 15.01 -22.60
C THR A 101 -1.76 14.69 -21.17
N GLN A 102 -2.41 13.73 -20.52
CA GLN A 102 -2.16 13.33 -19.14
C GLN A 102 -1.47 11.98 -19.12
N THR A 103 -0.54 11.84 -18.19
CA THR A 103 0.29 10.66 -17.99
C THR A 103 0.56 10.55 -16.51
N ARG A 104 0.36 9.36 -15.96
CA ARG A 104 0.81 9.02 -14.62
C ARG A 104 1.78 7.86 -14.71
N SER A 105 3.03 8.12 -14.34
CA SER A 105 4.09 7.13 -14.28
C SER A 105 5.02 7.47 -13.11
N PHE A 106 5.41 6.47 -12.33
CA PHE A 106 6.25 6.66 -11.15
C PHE A 106 7.03 5.40 -10.78
N GLU A 107 8.13 5.56 -10.07
CA GLU A 107 9.01 4.48 -9.64
C GLU A 107 9.01 4.34 -8.12
N ILE A 108 9.30 3.12 -7.65
CA ILE A 108 9.54 2.83 -6.24
C ILE A 108 11.01 3.07 -5.92
N TYR A 109 11.25 3.92 -4.93
CA TYR A 109 12.57 4.25 -4.41
C TYR A 109 12.77 3.63 -3.02
N ILE A 110 13.92 2.99 -2.83
CA ILE A 110 14.38 2.49 -1.52
C ILE A 110 15.67 3.21 -1.18
N ASN A 111 15.72 3.91 -0.05
CA ASN A 111 16.87 4.72 0.36
C ASN A 111 17.37 5.67 -0.75
N GLY A 112 16.43 6.27 -1.49
CA GLY A 112 16.72 7.25 -2.55
C GLY A 112 17.23 6.67 -3.86
N LYS A 113 17.16 5.35 -4.08
CA LYS A 113 17.49 4.70 -5.36
C LYS A 113 16.26 4.02 -5.96
N SER A 114 16.07 4.14 -7.27
CA SER A 114 15.07 3.34 -7.99
C SER A 114 15.53 1.88 -8.05
N HIS A 115 14.61 0.96 -7.79
CA HIS A 115 14.87 -0.49 -7.78
C HIS A 115 14.02 -1.26 -8.79
N PHE A 116 12.99 -0.64 -9.36
CA PHE A 116 11.96 -1.29 -10.16
C PHE A 116 11.66 -0.46 -11.40
N ASP A 117 11.13 -1.12 -12.44
CA ASP A 117 10.62 -0.41 -13.61
C ASP A 117 9.45 0.52 -13.21
N PRO A 118 9.22 1.60 -13.98
CA PRO A 118 8.11 2.50 -13.72
C PRO A 118 6.75 1.80 -13.70
N ILE A 119 5.92 2.21 -12.75
CA ILE A 119 4.54 1.80 -12.57
C ILE A 119 3.65 2.78 -13.30
N VAL A 120 2.79 2.24 -14.17
CA VAL A 120 1.73 2.97 -14.85
C VAL A 120 0.39 2.38 -14.40
N PRO A 121 -0.33 3.03 -13.47
CA PRO A 121 -1.64 2.56 -13.04
C PRO A 121 -2.63 2.56 -14.20
N VAL A 122 -3.56 1.62 -14.19
CA VAL A 122 -4.58 1.46 -15.24
C VAL A 122 -5.94 1.84 -14.67
N TYR A 123 -6.76 2.52 -15.48
CA TYR A 123 -8.11 2.88 -15.09
C TYR A 123 -9.02 1.63 -15.17
N GLY A 124 -9.73 1.33 -14.07
CA GLY A 124 -10.64 0.19 -14.00
C GLY A 124 -9.98 -1.18 -13.75
N SER A 125 -8.68 -1.24 -13.49
CA SER A 125 -7.98 -2.49 -13.11
C SER A 125 -6.80 -2.23 -12.18
N VAL A 126 -6.41 -3.24 -11.42
CA VAL A 126 -5.32 -3.13 -10.45
C VAL A 126 -3.97 -3.55 -11.03
N VAL A 127 -2.95 -2.76 -10.73
CA VAL A 127 -1.53 -3.16 -10.82
C VAL A 127 -1.06 -3.51 -9.40
N GLU A 128 -0.58 -4.73 -9.23
CA GLU A 128 0.02 -5.24 -8.00
C GLU A 128 1.55 -5.24 -8.13
N MET A 129 2.24 -4.67 -7.14
CA MET A 129 3.70 -4.67 -7.08
C MET A 129 4.18 -5.13 -5.72
N SER A 130 5.15 -6.04 -5.71
CA SER A 130 5.73 -6.55 -4.48
C SER A 130 7.22 -6.20 -4.32
N ILE A 131 7.61 -5.81 -3.10
CA ILE A 131 9.01 -5.75 -2.68
C ILE A 131 9.32 -7.04 -1.91
N THR A 132 10.25 -7.83 -2.44
CA THR A 132 10.72 -9.11 -1.84
C THR A 132 12.23 -9.14 -1.74
N ASN A 133 12.78 -10.11 -1.00
CA ASN A 133 14.23 -10.38 -0.91
C ASN A 133 15.09 -9.20 -0.41
N ILE A 134 14.50 -8.33 0.40
CA ILE A 134 15.18 -7.19 1.03
C ILE A 134 14.99 -7.28 2.54
N SER A 135 16.02 -6.89 3.29
CA SER A 135 15.89 -6.61 4.72
C SER A 135 15.83 -5.11 4.92
N ALA A 136 14.95 -4.66 5.80
CA ALA A 136 14.71 -3.25 6.07
C ALA A 136 14.44 -3.04 7.57
N SER A 137 14.57 -1.79 8.00
CA SER A 137 14.32 -1.35 9.38
C SER A 137 13.55 -0.02 9.35
N SER A 138 13.23 0.52 10.52
CA SER A 138 12.63 1.85 10.68
C SER A 138 13.46 2.97 10.03
N ASN A 139 14.74 2.73 9.74
CA ASN A 139 15.63 3.70 9.07
C ASN A 139 15.60 3.58 7.54
N THR A 140 14.90 2.58 6.98
CA THR A 140 14.79 2.37 5.53
C THR A 140 13.65 3.22 4.99
N SER A 141 13.96 4.11 4.05
CA SER A 141 12.93 4.94 3.41
C SER A 141 12.39 4.26 2.15
N PHE A 142 11.07 4.26 2.03
CA PHE A 142 10.34 3.81 0.85
C PHE A 142 9.53 4.98 0.30
N SER A 143 9.63 5.25 -1.00
CA SER A 143 8.88 6.35 -1.60
C SER A 143 8.47 6.09 -3.04
N LEU A 144 7.37 6.71 -3.46
CA LEU A 144 6.93 6.74 -4.86
C LEU A 144 7.31 8.09 -5.47
N VAL A 145 8.02 8.07 -6.59
CA VAL A 145 8.54 9.27 -7.25
C VAL A 145 8.09 9.28 -8.70
N ALA A 146 7.47 10.37 -9.15
CA ALA A 146 7.06 10.52 -10.54
C ALA A 146 8.24 10.43 -11.50
N THR A 147 8.05 9.77 -12.64
CA THR A 147 9.03 9.79 -13.74
C THR A 147 9.04 11.16 -14.42
N SER A 148 10.10 11.47 -15.15
CA SER A 148 10.31 12.79 -15.76
C SER A 148 9.28 13.16 -16.84
N ASP A 149 8.62 12.16 -17.43
CA ASP A 149 7.56 12.29 -18.43
C ASP A 149 6.14 12.23 -17.83
N SER A 150 6.02 12.02 -16.52
CA SER A 150 4.74 12.06 -15.83
C SER A 150 4.25 13.50 -15.71
N THR A 151 2.99 13.72 -16.05
CA THR A 151 2.30 15.01 -15.86
C THR A 151 1.48 15.03 -14.59
N LEU A 152 1.13 13.85 -14.06
CA LEU A 152 0.40 13.67 -12.81
C LEU A 152 1.31 13.13 -11.68
N PRO A 153 1.01 13.48 -10.42
CA PRO A 153 1.73 12.97 -9.25
C PRO A 153 1.66 11.44 -9.09
N PRO A 154 2.55 10.83 -8.27
CA PRO A 154 2.41 9.42 -7.93
C PRO A 154 1.08 9.15 -7.21
N LEU A 155 0.60 7.92 -7.30
CA LEU A 155 -0.69 7.49 -6.74
C LEU A 155 -0.50 6.15 -6.03
N ILE A 156 -1.22 5.92 -4.94
CA ILE A 156 -1.31 4.61 -4.29
C ILE A 156 -2.68 4.41 -3.66
N ASN A 157 -3.28 3.24 -3.86
CA ASN A 157 -4.62 2.92 -3.33
C ASN A 157 -4.50 2.21 -1.98
N ALA A 158 -3.67 1.16 -1.92
CA ALA A 158 -3.45 0.35 -0.74
C ALA A 158 -2.03 -0.22 -0.67
N MET A 159 -1.61 -0.61 0.54
CA MET A 159 -0.31 -1.20 0.80
C MET A 159 -0.40 -2.16 1.99
N GLU A 160 0.23 -3.31 1.87
CA GLU A 160 0.39 -4.27 2.96
C GLU A 160 1.88 -4.43 3.27
N VAL A 161 2.21 -4.49 4.56
CA VAL A 161 3.60 -4.58 5.03
C VAL A 161 3.72 -5.76 5.97
N TYR A 162 4.49 -6.75 5.54
CA TYR A 162 4.81 -7.95 6.31
C TYR A 162 6.31 -7.95 6.64
N TYR A 163 6.64 -8.34 7.87
CA TYR A 163 8.02 -8.59 8.25
C TYR A 163 8.11 -9.73 9.26
N VAL A 164 9.23 -10.44 9.24
CA VAL A 164 9.49 -11.51 10.20
C VAL A 164 10.21 -10.90 11.40
N SER A 165 9.48 -10.67 12.49
CA SER A 165 10.10 -10.53 13.81
C SER A 165 10.49 -11.94 14.31
N GLY A 166 11.49 -12.02 15.19
CA GLY A 166 12.07 -13.29 15.68
C GLY A 166 11.04 -14.29 16.26
N PRO A 167 11.48 -15.47 16.71
CA PRO A 167 10.60 -16.60 17.01
C PRO A 167 9.39 -16.21 17.85
N ILE A 168 8.19 -16.59 17.40
CA ILE A 168 6.93 -16.47 18.14
C ILE A 168 7.09 -17.27 19.43
N THR A 169 7.39 -16.61 20.55
CA THR A 169 7.48 -17.26 21.86
C THR A 169 6.13 -17.39 22.56
N ASP A 170 5.04 -16.96 21.93
CA ASP A 170 3.71 -17.16 22.50
C ASP A 170 3.16 -18.50 22.05
N GLY A 171 3.58 -19.54 22.78
CA GLY A 171 3.00 -20.87 22.63
C GLY A 171 1.51 -20.83 22.94
N THR A 172 0.72 -21.52 22.13
CA THR A 172 -0.65 -21.92 22.47
C THR A 172 -0.69 -22.41 23.92
N GLU A 173 -1.55 -21.82 24.76
CA GLU A 173 -1.77 -22.29 26.13
C GLU A 173 -1.94 -23.81 26.12
N SER A 174 -1.03 -24.51 26.79
CA SER A 174 -1.14 -25.94 27.04
C SER A 174 -2.19 -26.17 28.13
N LYS A 175 -3.47 -26.14 27.76
CA LYS A 175 -4.57 -26.62 28.61
C LYS A 175 -5.49 -27.60 27.88
N ASP A 176 -4.87 -28.55 27.19
CA ASP A 176 -5.54 -29.79 26.83
C ASP A 176 -5.10 -30.85 27.85
N GLY A 177 -5.81 -30.89 28.99
CA GLY A 177 -5.60 -31.90 30.03
C GLY A 177 -6.14 -33.26 29.60
N TRP A 178 -5.40 -34.33 29.92
CA TRP A 178 -5.87 -35.72 29.89
C TRP A 178 -6.39 -36.13 31.27
#